data_AF-A0A383CG82-F1
#
_entry.id   AF-A0A383CG82-F1
#
_cell.length_a   1.000
_cell.length_b   1.000
_cell.length_c   1.000
_cell.angle_alpha   90.00
_cell.angle_beta   90.00
_cell.angle_gamma   90.00
#
_symmetry.space_group_name_H-M   'P 1'
#
loop_
_entity.id
_entity.type
_entity.pdbx_description
1 polymer ?
#
loop_
_entity_poly.entity_id
_entity_poly.type
_entity_poly.pdbx_seq_one_letter_code
_entity_poly.pdbx_strand_id
1 'polypeptide(L)' 'MTDKKKFIVGSRGSKLSLAYSRHVKNLLIKSNSQFDDNSIEIKII' A
#
# COMPACT_ATOMS: atom_id res chain seq x y z
N MET A 1 -21.97 2.36 -8.56
CA MET A 1 -20.64 2.48 -9.21
C MET A 1 -19.69 2.95 -8.12
N THR A 2 -19.06 2.03 -7.40
CA THR A 2 -18.20 2.41 -6.28
C THR A 2 -16.85 2.80 -6.85
N ASP A 3 -16.52 4.09 -6.82
CA ASP A 3 -15.16 4.58 -7.06
C ASP A 3 -14.20 3.72 -6.23
N LYS A 4 -13.43 2.87 -6.91
CA LYS A 4 -12.41 2.01 -6.27
C LYS A 4 -11.29 2.94 -5.82
N LYS A 5 -11.49 3.64 -4.71
CA LYS A 5 -10.54 4.57 -4.12
C LYS A 5 -9.25 3.79 -3.87
N LYS A 6 -8.19 4.15 -4.58
CA LYS A 6 -6.85 3.58 -4.36
C LYS A 6 -6.36 4.03 -2.99
N PHE A 7 -5.94 3.08 -2.18
CA PHE A 7 -5.34 3.33 -0.88
C PHE A 7 -3.88 3.75 -1.09
N ILE A 8 -3.51 4.95 -0.65
CA ILE A 8 -2.18 5.52 -0.90
C ILE A 8 -1.37 5.46 0.39
N VAL A 9 -0.21 4.80 0.34
CA VAL A 9 0.77 4.76 1.43
C VAL A 9 1.92 5.71 1.08
N GLY A 10 2.10 6.76 1.86
CA GLY A 10 3.27 7.64 1.77
C GLY A 10 4.50 6.97 2.40
N SER A 11 5.61 6.93 1.67
CA SER A 11 6.91 6.48 2.17
C SER A 11 7.98 7.53 1.93
N ARG A 12 8.97 7.60 2.83
CA ARG A 12 10.23 8.28 2.50
C ARG A 12 10.98 7.48 1.43
N GLY A 13 11.79 8.16 0.63
CA GLY A 13 12.57 7.54 -0.46
C GLY A 13 13.73 6.64 -0.02
N SER A 14 13.99 6.52 1.28
CA SER A 14 15.05 5.63 1.78
C SER A 14 14.68 4.15 1.51
N LYS A 15 15.70 3.32 1.23
CA LYS A 15 15.49 1.89 0.96
C LYS A 15 14.80 1.16 2.12
N LEU A 16 15.13 1.55 3.35
CA LEU A 16 14.52 0.99 4.56
C LEU A 16 13.04 1.38 4.67
N SER A 17 12.72 2.66 4.50
CA SER A 17 11.34 3.16 4.55
C SER A 17 10.46 2.47 3.50
N LEU A 18 10.96 2.35 2.26
CA LEU A 18 10.26 1.63 1.20
C LEU A 18 10.03 0.15 1.53
N ALA A 19 11.01 -0.52 2.15
CA ALA A 19 10.87 -1.91 2.58
C ALA A 19 9.77 -2.06 3.64
N TYR A 20 9.72 -1.15 4.62
CA TYR A 20 8.66 -1.14 5.62
C TYR A 20 7.29 -0.84 5.02
N SER A 21 7.16 0.15 4.15
CA SER A 21 5.89 0.45 3.47
C SER A 21 5.39 -0.72 2.61
N ARG A 22 6.31 -1.46 1.97
CA ARG A 22 5.97 -2.72 1.27
C ARG A 22 5.54 -3.82 2.22
N HIS A 23 6.20 -3.96 3.37
CA HIS A 23 5.79 -4.92 4.39
C HIS A 23 4.37 -4.65 4.89
N VAL A 24 4.05 -3.38 5.18
CA VAL A 24 2.70 -2.96 5.58
C VAL A 24 1.68 -3.20 4.46
N LYS A 25 2.01 -2.89 3.19
CA LYS A 25 1.14 -3.22 2.04
C LYS A 25 0.79 -4.71 2.03
N ASN A 26 1.78 -5.58 2.18
CA ASN A 26 1.58 -7.03 2.19
C ASN A 26 0.72 -7.50 3.38
N LEU A 27 0.90 -6.88 4.55
CA LEU A 27 0.09 -7.19 5.72
C LEU A 27 -1.39 -6.78 5.49
N LEU A 28 -1.64 -5.60 4.93
CA LEU A 28 -2.98 -5.11 4.63
C LEU A 28 -3.74 -6.01 3.66
N ILE A 29 -3.05 -6.50 2.61
CA ILE A 29 -3.60 -7.46 1.64
C ILE A 29 -3.92 -8.79 2.31
N LYS A 30 -3.03 -9.29 3.18
CA LYS A 30 -3.25 -10.56 3.90
C LYS A 30 -4.40 -10.48 4.91
N SER A 31 -4.52 -9.36 5.62
CA SER A 31 -5.54 -9.18 6.66
C SER A 31 -6.92 -8.82 6.13
N ASN A 32 -7.04 -8.34 4.88
CA ASN A 32 -8.31 -7.91 4.31
C ASN A 32 -8.47 -8.45 2.89
N SER A 33 -9.41 -9.37 2.69
CA SER A 33 -9.76 -9.93 1.38
C SER A 33 -10.35 -8.91 0.39
N GLN A 34 -10.68 -7.70 0.86
CA GLN A 34 -11.18 -6.60 0.02
C GLN A 34 -10.06 -5.83 -0.68
N PHE A 35 -8.81 -5.94 -0.20
CA PHE A 35 -7.67 -5.26 -0.81
C PHE A 35 -6.91 -6.19 -1.74
N ASP A 36 -6.98 -5.86 -3.02
CA ASP A 36 -6.14 -6.47 -4.06
C ASP A 36 -4.81 -5.70 -4.20
N ASP A 37 -3.78 -6.29 -4.80
CA ASP A 37 -2.45 -5.65 -4.90
C ASP A 37 -2.52 -4.29 -5.64
N ASN A 38 -3.38 -4.22 -6.66
CA ASN A 38 -3.65 -3.02 -7.46
C ASN A 38 -4.48 -1.96 -6.72
N SER A 39 -4.99 -2.27 -5.53
CA SER A 39 -5.80 -1.35 -4.72
C SER A 39 -4.93 -0.49 -3.79
N ILE A 40 -3.67 -0.89 -3.54
CA ILE A 40 -2.74 -0.20 -2.64
C ILE A 40 -1.50 0.27 -3.42
N GLU A 41 -1.29 1.58 -3.44
CA GLU A 41 -0.17 2.23 -4.12
C GLU A 41 0.78 2.86 -3.08
N ILE A 42 2.09 2.66 -3.22
CA ILE A 42 3.10 3.31 -2.38
C ILE A 42 3.65 4.51 -3.17
N LYS A 43 3.49 5.72 -2.62
CA LYS A 43 4.06 6.95 -3.17
C LYS A 43 5.21 7.43 -2.30
N ILE A 44 6.28 7.88 -2.94
CA ILE A 44 7.39 8.54 -2.25
C ILE A 44 6.99 10.00 -1.98
N ILE A 45 7.17 10.45 -0.73
CA ILE A 45 6.93 11.83 -0.27
C ILE A 45 8.19 12.45 0.35
#